data_AF-A0A1X7SQW8-F1
#
_entry.id   AF-A0A1X7SQW8-F1
#
_cell.length_a   1.000
_cell.length_b   1.000
_cell.length_c   1.000
_cell.angle_alpha   90.00
_cell.angle_beta   90.00
_cell.angle_gamma   90.00
#
_symmetry.space_group_name_H-M   'P 1'
#
loop_
_entity.id
_entity.type
_entity.pdbx_description
1 polymer ?
#
loop_
_entity_poly.entity_id
_entity_poly.type
_entity_poly.pdbx_seq_one_letter_code
_entity_poly.pdbx_strand_id
1 'polypeptide(L)'
;MAANRERDVLFEVRNAFFIGDYQHCITEAQKIKPPTAPVAIERDVLMYRAYLAQRKYAVVLSEVTKSSPVEVRAVRLLAEYLNASGAGGRAKVVSDLDKTVNSGVDADNDTFVIVAASIYLLEENFDSALRCLNQSDSLEG
;
A
#
# COMPACT_ATOMS: atom_id res chain seq x y z
N MET A 1 16.22 -14.93 24.32
CA MET A 1 16.06 -15.89 23.21
C MET A 1 16.40 -15.15 21.93
N ALA A 2 17.62 -15.34 21.42
CA ALA A 2 18.12 -14.66 20.23
C ALA A 2 17.75 -15.51 18.99
N ALA A 3 16.54 -15.30 18.48
CA ALA A 3 16.12 -15.91 17.23
C ALA A 3 16.74 -15.11 16.08
N ASN A 4 17.78 -15.70 15.49
CA ASN A 4 18.23 -15.54 14.12
C ASN A 4 17.89 -14.20 13.43
N ARG A 5 18.83 -13.25 13.41
CA ARG A 5 18.86 -12.18 12.40
C ARG A 5 19.14 -12.81 11.03
N GLU A 6 18.18 -13.57 10.50
CA GLU A 6 18.08 -13.73 9.06
C GLU A 6 18.04 -12.31 8.50
N ARG A 7 18.99 -11.97 7.64
CA ARG A 7 19.05 -10.64 7.04
C ARG A 7 17.68 -10.39 6.44
N ASP A 8 16.99 -9.38 6.97
CA ASP A 8 15.73 -8.93 6.42
C ASP A 8 15.97 -8.57 4.95
N VAL A 9 15.48 -9.43 4.06
CA VAL A 9 15.78 -9.38 2.63
C VAL A 9 15.22 -8.09 2.02
N LEU A 10 14.23 -7.48 2.67
CA LEU A 10 13.58 -6.24 2.23
C LEU A 10 14.11 -4.99 2.95
N PHE A 11 15.12 -5.12 3.80
CA PHE A 11 15.63 -4.00 4.61
C PHE A 11 16.03 -2.80 3.75
N GLU A 12 16.80 -3.02 2.68
CA GLU A 12 17.26 -1.95 1.78
C GLU A 12 16.08 -1.32 1.02
N VAL A 13 15.09 -2.12 0.62
CA VAL A 13 13.89 -1.65 -0.08
C VAL A 13 13.04 -0.77 0.83
N ARG A 14 12.76 -1.23 2.06
CA ARG A 14 12.02 -0.46 3.08
C ARG A 14 12.75 0.85 3.37
N ASN A 15 14.06 0.78 3.61
CA ASN A 15 14.84 1.97 3.92
C ASN A 15 14.80 2.99 2.77
N ALA A 16 15.01 2.55 1.52
CA ALA A 16 14.94 3.41 0.35
C ALA A 16 13.54 4.06 0.18
N PHE A 17 12.48 3.30 0.42
CA PHE A 17 11.10 3.82 0.38
C PHE A 17 10.89 4.92 1.43
N PHE A 18 11.27 4.67 2.69
CA PHE A 18 11.02 5.60 3.80
C PHE A 18 11.84 6.90 3.74
N ILE A 19 13.05 6.86 3.17
CA ILE A 19 13.85 8.07 2.96
C ILE A 19 13.45 8.85 1.70
N GLY A 20 12.47 8.34 0.93
CA GLY A 20 11.97 8.97 -0.29
C GLY A 20 12.78 8.69 -1.55
N ASP A 21 13.76 7.79 -1.51
CA ASP A 21 14.49 7.34 -2.70
C ASP A 21 13.71 6.23 -3.43
N TYR A 22 12.60 6.64 -4.03
CA TYR A 22 11.67 5.71 -4.68
C TYR A 22 12.28 5.01 -5.91
N GLN A 23 13.22 5.65 -6.61
CA GLN A 23 13.84 5.04 -7.79
C GLN A 23 14.82 3.93 -7.37
N HIS A 24 15.59 4.16 -6.30
CA HIS A 24 16.44 3.13 -5.72
C HIS A 24 15.58 1.98 -5.14
N CYS A 25 14.49 2.29 -4.44
CA CYS A 25 13.53 1.30 -3.93
C CYS A 25 13.04 0.34 -5.04
N ILE A 26 12.57 0.87 -6.18
CA ILE A 26 12.11 0.04 -7.31
C ILE A 26 13.25 -0.82 -7.86
N THR A 27 14.44 -0.23 -8.01
CA THR A 27 15.61 -0.92 -8.56
C THR A 27 16.05 -2.09 -7.69
N GLU A 28 16.10 -1.92 -6.37
CA GLU A 28 16.45 -2.99 -5.43
C GLU A 28 15.34 -4.04 -5.33
N ALA A 29 14.07 -3.63 -5.30
CA ALA A 29 12.94 -4.56 -5.30
C ALA A 29 12.99 -5.52 -6.49
N GLN A 30 13.28 -5.03 -7.71
CA GLN A 30 13.35 -5.86 -8.91
C GLN A 30 14.52 -6.87 -8.91
N LYS A 31 15.59 -6.61 -8.15
CA LYS A 31 16.73 -7.52 -8.04
C LYS A 31 16.48 -8.68 -7.07
N ILE A 32 15.59 -8.49 -6.10
CA ILE A 32 15.33 -9.46 -5.05
C ILE A 32 14.51 -10.63 -5.59
N LYS A 33 15.06 -11.84 -5.39
CA LYS A 33 14.31 -13.10 -5.54
C LYS A 33 13.75 -13.49 -4.16
N PRO A 34 12.45 -13.24 -3.90
CA PRO A 34 11.86 -13.47 -2.59
C PRO A 34 11.88 -14.97 -2.27
N PRO A 35 12.33 -15.36 -1.06
CA PRO A 35 12.42 -16.77 -0.66
C PRO A 35 11.06 -17.39 -0.35
N THR A 36 10.05 -16.58 -0.03
CA THR A 36 8.72 -17.02 0.36
C THR A 36 7.64 -16.12 -0.26
N ALA A 37 6.43 -16.66 -0.39
CA ALA A 37 5.26 -15.91 -0.88
C ALA A 37 4.98 -14.61 -0.08
N PRO A 38 4.95 -14.60 1.27
CA PRO A 38 4.71 -13.35 2.02
C PRO A 38 5.78 -12.28 1.76
N VAL A 39 7.06 -12.67 1.64
CA VAL A 39 8.14 -11.71 1.30
C VAL A 39 7.99 -11.18 -0.13
N ALA A 40 7.45 -11.98 -1.05
CA ALA A 40 7.15 -11.53 -2.40
C ALA A 40 6.03 -10.48 -2.40
N ILE A 41 4.94 -10.73 -1.64
CA ILE A 41 3.81 -9.80 -1.51
C ILE A 41 4.29 -8.48 -0.94
N GLU A 42 5.07 -8.50 0.14
CA GLU A 42 5.54 -7.29 0.78
C GLU A 42 6.48 -6.46 -0.11
N ARG A 43 7.41 -7.13 -0.81
CA ARG A 43 8.25 -6.49 -1.83
C ARG A 43 7.41 -5.79 -2.89
N ASP A 44 6.37 -6.45 -3.38
CA ASP A 44 5.50 -5.91 -4.44
C ASP A 44 4.70 -4.71 -3.92
N VAL A 45 4.19 -4.77 -2.68
CA VAL A 45 3.55 -3.63 -2.01
C VAL A 45 4.49 -2.42 -1.96
N LEU A 46 5.72 -2.59 -1.47
CA LEU A 46 6.70 -1.50 -1.39
C LEU A 46 7.05 -0.93 -2.78
N MET A 47 7.28 -1.81 -3.74
CA MET A 47 7.58 -1.41 -5.12
C MET A 47 6.43 -0.61 -5.75
N TYR A 48 5.20 -1.07 -5.61
CA TYR A 48 4.03 -0.36 -6.15
C TYR A 48 3.76 0.95 -5.42
N ARG A 49 3.95 1.01 -4.10
CA ARG A 49 3.88 2.28 -3.34
C ARG A 49 4.94 3.27 -3.82
N ALA A 50 6.15 2.81 -4.15
CA ALA A 50 7.19 3.65 -4.74
C ALA A 50 6.79 4.19 -6.13
N TYR A 51 6.14 3.36 -6.98
CA TYR A 51 5.57 3.82 -8.25
C TYR A 51 4.48 4.89 -8.06
N LEU A 52 3.61 4.75 -7.05
CA LEU A 52 2.62 5.77 -6.71
C LEU A 52 3.26 7.08 -6.31
N ALA A 53 4.29 7.05 -5.47
CA ALA A 53 5.01 8.25 -5.04
C ALA A 53 5.67 8.98 -6.23
N GLN A 54 6.09 8.25 -7.27
CA GLN A 54 6.60 8.82 -8.52
C GLN A 54 5.49 9.26 -9.51
N ARG A 55 4.21 9.21 -9.12
CA ARG A 55 3.04 9.50 -9.97
C ARG A 55 2.90 8.58 -11.19
N LYS A 56 3.52 7.40 -11.16
CA LYS A 56 3.47 6.39 -12.24
C LYS A 56 2.26 5.47 -12.06
N TYR A 57 1.07 6.05 -11.90
CA TYR A 57 -0.16 5.31 -11.58
C TYR A 57 -0.54 4.29 -12.67
N ALA A 58 -0.28 4.61 -13.94
CA ALA A 58 -0.59 3.74 -15.06
C ALA A 58 0.07 2.35 -14.93
N VAL A 59 1.29 2.29 -14.40
CA VAL A 59 2.02 1.02 -14.20
C VAL A 59 1.31 0.15 -13.16
N VAL A 60 0.95 0.74 -12.01
CA VAL A 60 0.23 0.03 -10.95
C VAL A 60 -1.14 -0.45 -11.46
N LEU A 61 -1.83 0.36 -12.25
CA LEU A 61 -3.14 0.03 -12.84
C LEU A 61 -3.06 -1.02 -13.95
N SER A 62 -1.92 -1.17 -14.64
CA SER A 62 -1.75 -2.22 -15.65
C SER A 62 -1.32 -3.56 -15.06
N GLU A 63 -0.48 -3.53 -14.02
CA GLU A 63 0.14 -4.75 -13.47
C GLU A 63 -0.71 -5.40 -12.38
N VAL A 64 -1.36 -4.60 -11.53
CA VAL A 64 -2.18 -5.14 -10.43
C VAL A 64 -3.55 -5.54 -10.96
N THR A 65 -3.84 -6.83 -10.98
CA THR A 65 -5.14 -7.36 -11.43
C THR A 65 -5.99 -7.89 -10.27
N LYS A 66 -7.24 -8.29 -10.53
CA LYS A 66 -8.15 -8.85 -9.50
C LYS A 66 -7.65 -10.16 -8.89
N SER A 67 -6.75 -10.88 -9.55
CA SER A 67 -6.11 -12.10 -9.05
C SER A 67 -4.91 -11.82 -8.15
N SER A 68 -4.52 -10.56 -7.95
CA SER A 68 -3.40 -10.19 -7.10
C SER A 68 -3.76 -10.34 -5.61
N PRO A 69 -2.75 -10.50 -4.74
CA PRO A 69 -2.92 -10.50 -3.29
C PRO A 69 -3.74 -9.30 -2.78
N VAL A 70 -4.45 -9.46 -1.66
CA VAL A 70 -5.37 -8.43 -1.13
C VAL A 70 -4.61 -7.14 -0.81
N GLU A 71 -3.40 -7.28 -0.27
CA GLU A 71 -2.47 -6.21 0.10
C GLU A 71 -2.06 -5.39 -1.12
N VAL A 72 -1.70 -6.07 -2.22
CA VAL A 72 -1.32 -5.41 -3.48
C VAL A 72 -2.54 -4.75 -4.14
N ARG A 73 -3.73 -5.37 -4.02
CA ARG A 73 -4.99 -4.77 -4.50
C ARG A 73 -5.35 -3.50 -3.74
N ALA A 74 -4.99 -3.37 -2.46
CA ALA A 74 -5.16 -2.12 -1.73
C ALA A 74 -4.34 -0.99 -2.37
N VAL A 75 -3.08 -1.24 -2.74
CA VAL A 75 -2.24 -0.24 -3.42
C VAL A 75 -2.84 0.21 -4.76
N ARG A 76 -3.50 -0.71 -5.47
CA ARG A 76 -4.25 -0.38 -6.69
C ARG A 76 -5.43 0.57 -6.41
N LEU A 77 -6.16 0.40 -5.32
CA LEU A 77 -7.25 1.29 -4.95
C LEU A 77 -6.76 2.75 -4.78
N LEU A 78 -5.61 2.92 -4.13
CA LEU A 78 -4.95 4.22 -4.02
C LEU A 78 -4.53 4.77 -5.39
N ALA A 79 -4.03 3.91 -6.28
CA ALA A 79 -3.69 4.28 -7.65
C ALA A 79 -4.92 4.79 -8.43
N GLU A 80 -6.07 4.12 -8.29
CA GLU A 80 -7.33 4.51 -8.93
C GLU A 80 -7.81 5.86 -8.40
N TYR A 81 -7.73 6.08 -7.09
CA TYR A 81 -8.06 7.37 -6.47
C TYR A 81 -7.17 8.51 -6.98
N LEU A 82 -5.84 8.31 -7.00
CA LEU A 82 -4.88 9.33 -7.41
C LEU A 82 -4.92 9.61 -8.92
N ASN A 83 -5.21 8.60 -9.74
CA ASN A 83 -5.33 8.73 -11.19
C ASN A 83 -6.70 9.26 -11.64
N ALA A 84 -7.71 9.25 -10.76
CA ALA A 84 -9.02 9.81 -11.07
C ALA A 84 -8.92 11.34 -11.26
N SER A 85 -8.90 11.75 -12.54
CA SER A 85 -8.99 13.15 -12.97
C SER A 85 -10.44 13.64 -12.85
N GLY A 86 -10.87 13.99 -11.64
CA GLY A 86 -12.15 14.65 -11.37
C GLY A 86 -12.90 14.15 -10.13
N ALA A 87 -13.74 15.01 -9.55
CA ALA A 87 -14.47 14.75 -8.30
C ALA A 87 -15.38 13.51 -8.36
N GLY A 88 -15.99 13.23 -9.52
CA GLY A 88 -16.90 12.08 -9.68
C GLY A 88 -16.20 10.72 -9.63
N GLY A 89 -14.96 10.63 -10.09
CA GLY A 89 -14.17 9.38 -10.04
C GLY A 89 -13.70 9.06 -8.61
N ARG A 90 -13.23 10.09 -7.90
CA ARG A 90 -12.78 9.98 -6.50
C ARG A 90 -13.91 9.60 -5.56
N ALA A 91 -15.07 10.26 -5.67
CA ALA A 91 -16.24 9.96 -4.85
C ALA A 91 -16.71 8.49 -4.98
N LYS A 92 -16.57 7.90 -6.17
CA LYS A 92 -16.89 6.48 -6.37
C LYS A 92 -15.93 5.57 -5.61
N VAL A 93 -14.63 5.85 -5.69
CA VAL A 93 -13.60 5.09 -4.98
C VAL A 93 -13.79 5.19 -3.46
N VAL A 94 -14.11 6.39 -2.95
CA VAL A 94 -14.41 6.61 -1.53
C VAL A 94 -15.65 5.84 -1.10
N SER A 95 -16.72 5.86 -1.89
CA SER A 95 -17.94 5.10 -1.59
C SER A 95 -17.71 3.58 -1.57
N ASP A 96 -16.85 3.07 -2.46
CA ASP A 96 -16.50 1.64 -2.48
C ASP A 96 -15.54 1.28 -1.33
N LEU A 97 -14.66 2.20 -0.92
CA LEU A 97 -13.84 2.07 0.28
C LEU A 97 -14.72 2.02 1.54
N ASP A 98 -15.67 2.93 1.71
CA ASP A 98 -16.59 2.97 2.86
C ASP A 98 -17.37 1.66 3.00
N LYS A 99 -17.83 1.08 1.89
CA LYS A 99 -18.50 -0.24 1.93
C LYS A 99 -17.56 -1.32 2.45
N THR A 100 -16.32 -1.31 2.00
CA THR A 100 -15.30 -2.29 2.37
C THR A 100 -14.95 -2.15 3.87
N VAL A 101 -14.77 -0.92 4.35
CA VAL A 101 -14.50 -0.64 5.77
C VAL A 101 -15.67 -1.05 6.65
N ASN A 102 -16.91 -0.74 6.23
CA ASN A 102 -18.12 -1.11 6.97
C ASN A 102 -18.42 -2.61 6.93
N SER A 103 -17.94 -3.35 5.92
CA SER A 103 -18.07 -4.82 5.87
C SER A 103 -17.10 -5.56 6.79
N GLY A 104 -16.21 -4.83 7.47
CA GLY A 104 -15.16 -5.36 8.32
C GLY A 104 -13.80 -5.28 7.61
N VAL A 105 -12.89 -4.52 8.21
CA VAL A 105 -11.47 -4.51 7.81
C VAL A 105 -10.78 -5.64 8.54
N ASP A 106 -10.05 -6.47 7.79
CA ASP A 106 -9.16 -7.44 8.39
C ASP A 106 -8.00 -6.67 9.04
N ALA A 107 -7.98 -6.61 10.38
CA ALA A 107 -6.99 -5.83 11.13
C ALA A 107 -5.55 -6.32 10.88
N ASP A 108 -5.39 -7.55 10.41
CA ASP A 108 -4.09 -8.11 10.01
C ASP A 108 -3.59 -7.57 8.66
N ASN A 109 -4.39 -6.81 7.90
CA ASN A 109 -3.98 -6.20 6.64
C ASN A 109 -3.64 -4.71 6.82
N ASP A 110 -2.48 -4.47 7.42
CA ASP A 110 -1.92 -3.13 7.64
C ASP A 110 -1.86 -2.29 6.34
N THR A 111 -1.56 -2.93 5.20
CA THR A 111 -1.46 -2.23 3.90
C THR A 111 -2.80 -1.62 3.49
N PHE A 112 -3.90 -2.35 3.72
CA PHE A 112 -5.24 -1.82 3.44
C PHE A 112 -5.60 -0.66 4.38
N VAL A 113 -5.28 -0.77 5.67
CA VAL A 113 -5.52 0.29 6.66
C VAL A 113 -4.80 1.59 6.27
N ILE A 114 -3.51 1.50 5.96
CA ILE A 114 -2.69 2.66 5.55
C ILE A 114 -3.24 3.31 4.28
N VAL A 115 -3.67 2.51 3.29
CA VAL A 115 -4.27 3.02 2.07
C VAL A 115 -5.61 3.70 2.35
N ALA A 116 -6.48 3.09 3.16
CA ALA A 116 -7.78 3.64 3.52
C ALA A 116 -7.61 4.99 4.23
N ALA A 117 -6.72 5.05 5.23
CA ALA A 117 -6.38 6.27 5.93
C ALA A 117 -5.80 7.34 5.00
N SER A 118 -4.93 6.97 4.07
CA SER A 118 -4.37 7.89 3.07
C SER A 118 -5.44 8.51 2.18
N ILE A 119 -6.45 7.74 1.76
CA ILE A 119 -7.58 8.25 0.98
C ILE A 119 -8.44 9.20 1.82
N TYR A 120 -8.77 8.82 3.06
CA TYR A 120 -9.55 9.69 3.95
C TYR A 120 -8.83 11.00 4.27
N LEU A 121 -7.51 10.99 4.45
CA LEU A 121 -6.70 12.19 4.62
C LEU A 121 -6.78 13.12 3.40
N LEU A 122 -6.79 12.56 2.19
CA LEU A 122 -6.92 13.34 0.94
C LEU A 122 -8.33 13.92 0.72
N GLU A 123 -9.33 13.37 1.41
CA GLU A 123 -10.73 13.86 1.44
C GLU A 123 -11.00 14.76 2.66
N GLU A 124 -9.97 15.13 3.44
CA GLU A 124 -10.07 15.94 4.67
C GLU A 124 -10.93 15.30 5.77
N ASN A 125 -11.19 13.99 5.69
CA ASN A 125 -11.94 13.23 6.70
C ASN A 125 -11.00 12.59 7.73
N PHE A 126 -10.49 13.43 8.64
CA PHE A 126 -9.52 13.02 9.66
C PHE A 126 -10.07 11.99 10.66
N ASP A 127 -11.37 12.07 10.99
CA ASP A 127 -12.00 11.15 11.95
C ASP A 127 -12.01 9.70 11.42
N SER A 128 -12.38 9.49 10.16
CA SER A 128 -12.35 8.17 9.53
C SER A 128 -10.92 7.65 9.35
N ALA A 129 -9.97 8.53 9.02
CA ALA A 129 -8.56 8.16 8.91
C ALA A 129 -8.02 7.62 10.24
N LEU A 130 -8.20 8.37 11.34
CA LEU A 130 -7.73 7.97 12.67
C LEU A 130 -8.40 6.69 13.17
N ARG A 131 -9.70 6.49 12.87
CA ARG A 131 -10.39 5.24 13.23
C ARG A 131 -9.81 4.02 12.53
N CYS A 132 -9.44 4.14 11.26
CA CYS A 132 -8.79 3.06 10.53
C CYS A 132 -7.41 2.77 11.12
N LEU A 133 -6.60 3.82 11.32
CA LEU A 133 -5.24 3.71 11.85
C LEU A 133 -5.18 3.12 13.26
N ASN A 134 -6.13 3.46 14.12
CA ASN A 134 -6.22 2.89 15.48
C ASN A 134 -6.46 1.36 15.50
N GLN A 135 -6.75 0.74 14.35
CA GLN A 135 -6.89 -0.71 14.23
C GLN A 135 -5.60 -1.39 13.75
N SER A 136 -4.59 -0.65 13.31
CA SER A 136 -3.30 -1.19 12.87
C SER A 136 -2.22 -0.99 13.94
N ASP A 137 -1.41 -2.02 14.17
CA ASP A 137 -0.20 -1.95 15.02
C ASP A 137 1.07 -1.64 14.20
N SER A 138 0.90 -1.27 12.93
CA SER A 138 2.01 -0.98 12.02
C SER A 138 2.70 0.35 12.33
N LEU A 139 3.97 0.48 11.96
CA LEU A 139 4.78 1.69 12.16
C LEU A 139 4.25 2.92 11.39
N GLU A 140 3.37 2.71 10.42
CA GLU A 140 2.71 3.74 9.62
C GLU A 140 1.25 3.99 10.04
N GLY A 141 0.79 3.28 11.08
CA GLY A 141 -0.48 3.44 11.79
C GLY A 141 -0.48 4.69 12.68
#